data_AF-A0ABD3W366-F1
#
_entry.id   AF-A0ABD3W366-F1
#
_cell.length_a   1.000
_cell.length_b   1.000
_cell.length_c   1.000
_cell.angle_alpha   90.00
_cell.angle_beta   90.00
_cell.angle_gamma   90.00
#
_symmetry.space_group_name_H-M   'P 1'
#
loop_
_entity.id
_entity.type
_entity.pdbx_description
1 polymer ?
#
loop_
_entity_poly.entity_id
_entity_poly.type
_entity_poly.pdbx_seq_one_letter_code
_entity_poly.pdbx_strand_id
1 'polypeptide(L)'
;MLMPTWKYKPSRAVSFRFLLDIIVWSAVGIPVIVLFNEGKPIEVGFFCDDTSLKYPYRKSTISNEVLMGTSLGGAVSMMILAEFLIYLDKRSRTTTSWPIAHVMKHVGLFLFGFTINQLFILVLKQRVGRLRPHFFDVCKPDFNAINCSQGYITEYTCMNKFEREVTESRLSFPSGHASIAMYCAVYIGYYIQVHMCVTYSCVLKPVLQSVLVLLAVLNGMTRITDHKHHPTDVIAGYFIGAATASFVFGTVGVKIQKTSTVTSDQKVSETYNATLETTRMSLKKKYLYVGEVSCDTSISVLEEGNGKDTAMEFV
;
A
#
# COMPACT_ATOMS: atom_id res chain seq x y z
N MET A 1 2.43 41.86 -21.11
CA MET A 1 2.47 40.76 -20.11
C MET A 1 1.12 40.04 -20.14
N LEU A 2 0.96 39.06 -21.02
CA LEU A 2 -0.24 38.21 -21.09
C LEU A 2 0.24 36.77 -20.94
N MET A 3 -0.01 36.17 -19.78
CA MET A 3 0.30 34.76 -19.54
C MET A 3 -0.59 33.90 -20.45
N PRO A 4 -0.04 32.93 -21.19
CA PRO A 4 -0.85 31.97 -21.92
C PRO A 4 -1.57 31.08 -20.91
N THR A 5 -2.91 31.19 -20.86
CA THR A 5 -3.77 30.30 -20.08
C THR A 5 -3.78 28.93 -20.75
N TRP A 6 -2.92 28.03 -20.30
CA TRP A 6 -2.97 26.62 -20.68
C TRP A 6 -4.26 25.99 -20.11
N LYS A 7 -5.33 26.03 -20.89
CA LYS A 7 -6.52 25.20 -20.63
C LYS A 7 -6.18 23.76 -20.97
N TYR A 8 -5.69 23.03 -19.98
CA TYR A 8 -5.56 21.58 -20.04
C TYR A 8 -6.96 20.97 -20.27
N LYS A 9 -7.22 20.50 -21.49
CA LYS A 9 -8.44 19.76 -21.86
C LYS A 9 -8.07 18.27 -21.84
N PRO A 10 -8.36 17.52 -20.74
CA PRO A 10 -8.13 16.09 -20.73
C PRO A 10 -8.93 15.41 -21.85
N SER A 11 -8.34 14.41 -22.50
CA SER A 11 -9.06 13.65 -23.54
C SER A 11 -10.28 12.97 -22.92
N ARG A 12 -11.37 12.80 -23.70
CA ARG A 12 -12.61 12.18 -23.21
C ARG A 12 -12.38 10.83 -22.52
N ALA A 13 -11.40 10.05 -22.99
CA ALA A 13 -11.02 8.76 -22.40
C ALA A 13 -10.33 8.89 -21.02
N VAL A 14 -9.53 9.93 -20.80
CA VAL A 14 -8.87 10.20 -19.50
C VAL A 14 -9.91 10.66 -18.48
N SER A 15 -10.81 11.57 -18.88
CA SER A 15 -11.91 12.02 -18.01
C SER A 15 -12.85 10.87 -17.61
N PHE A 16 -13.13 9.94 -18.53
CA PHE A 16 -13.96 8.77 -18.25
C PHE A 16 -13.30 7.81 -17.23
N ARG A 17 -12.00 7.53 -17.36
CA ARG A 17 -11.28 6.66 -16.42
C ARG A 17 -11.25 7.24 -15.01
N PHE A 18 -10.98 8.53 -14.90
CA PHE A 18 -10.98 9.22 -13.61
C PHE A 18 -12.36 9.19 -12.94
N LEU A 19 -13.43 9.41 -13.72
CA LEU A 19 -14.80 9.27 -13.22
C LEU A 19 -15.10 7.85 -12.75
N LEU A 20 -14.68 6.84 -13.52
CA LEU A 20 -14.84 5.43 -13.13
C LEU A 20 -14.12 5.13 -11.81
N ASP A 21 -12.88 5.58 -11.64
CA ASP A 21 -12.11 5.37 -10.42
C ASP A 21 -12.78 6.01 -9.20
N ILE A 22 -13.34 7.22 -9.36
CA ILE A 22 -14.14 7.88 -8.31
C ILE A 22 -15.39 7.06 -7.97
N ILE A 23 -16.10 6.56 -8.98
CA ILE A 23 -17.31 5.75 -8.77
C ILE A 23 -16.96 4.47 -8.03
N VAL A 24 -15.91 3.76 -8.44
CA VAL A 24 -15.46 2.52 -7.80
C VAL A 24 -15.02 2.78 -6.36
N TRP A 25 -14.26 3.84 -6.11
CA TRP A 25 -13.86 4.18 -4.75
C TRP A 25 -15.05 4.56 -3.88
N SER A 26 -16.00 5.33 -4.41
CA SER A 26 -17.23 5.70 -3.71
C SER A 26 -18.09 4.47 -3.39
N ALA A 27 -18.20 3.51 -4.32
CA ALA A 27 -18.95 2.27 -4.12
C ALA A 27 -18.39 1.43 -2.96
N VAL A 28 -17.10 1.54 -2.66
CA VAL A 28 -16.45 0.89 -1.50
C VAL A 28 -16.51 1.78 -0.26
N GLY A 29 -16.26 3.07 -0.41
CA GLY A 29 -16.14 4.02 0.70
C GLY A 29 -17.47 4.38 1.37
N ILE A 30 -18.56 4.52 0.61
CA ILE A 30 -19.89 4.83 1.17
C ILE A 30 -20.34 3.75 2.16
N PRO A 31 -20.30 2.44 1.81
CA PRO A 31 -20.60 1.38 2.78
C PRO A 31 -19.73 1.46 4.03
N VAL A 32 -18.43 1.75 3.92
CA VAL A 32 -17.54 1.90 5.09
C VAL A 32 -18.04 3.00 6.04
N ILE A 33 -18.42 4.16 5.50
CA ILE A 33 -18.92 5.28 6.30
C ILE A 33 -20.25 4.92 6.97
N VAL A 34 -21.19 4.33 6.24
CA VAL A 34 -22.50 3.92 6.77
C VAL A 34 -22.33 2.88 7.87
N LEU A 35 -21.53 1.85 7.63
CA LEU A 35 -21.26 0.78 8.60
C LEU A 35 -20.56 1.34 9.86
N PHE A 36 -19.65 2.30 9.71
CA PHE A 36 -18.96 2.89 10.86
C PHE A 36 -19.89 3.73 11.76
N ASN A 37 -20.83 4.47 11.17
CA ASN A 37 -21.70 5.39 11.90
C ASN A 37 -22.99 4.74 12.43
N GLU A 38 -23.62 3.89 11.62
CA GLU A 38 -24.98 3.36 11.89
C GLU A 38 -25.01 1.86 12.13
N GLY A 39 -23.85 1.20 12.02
CA GLY A 39 -23.72 -0.24 12.16
C GLY A 39 -24.14 -0.76 13.53
N LYS A 40 -25.12 -1.67 13.54
CA LYS A 40 -25.50 -2.43 14.74
C LYS A 40 -24.98 -3.88 14.63
N PRO A 41 -24.16 -4.34 15.58
CA PRO A 41 -23.75 -5.74 15.60
C PRO A 41 -24.94 -6.67 15.84
N ILE A 42 -24.86 -7.87 15.29
CA ILE A 42 -25.75 -8.97 15.68
C ILE A 42 -25.55 -9.24 17.16
N GLU A 43 -26.64 -9.33 17.91
CA GLU A 43 -26.60 -9.68 19.31
C GLU A 43 -26.46 -11.19 19.46
N VAL A 44 -25.45 -11.60 20.20
CA VAL A 44 -25.18 -12.99 20.54
C VAL A 44 -25.28 -13.20 22.05
N GLY A 45 -25.62 -14.41 22.42
CA GLY A 45 -25.69 -14.85 23.81
C GLY A 45 -24.33 -15.20 24.41
N PHE A 46 -24.35 -15.60 25.68
CA PHE A 46 -23.19 -16.07 26.43
C PHE A 46 -23.55 -17.18 27.42
N PHE A 47 -22.54 -17.86 27.94
CA PHE A 47 -22.68 -18.76 29.09
C PHE A 47 -22.32 -18.01 30.38
N CYS A 48 -23.07 -18.20 31.47
CA CYS A 48 -22.77 -17.52 32.74
C CYS A 48 -21.38 -17.88 33.31
N ASP A 49 -20.91 -19.09 33.03
CA ASP A 49 -19.61 -19.59 33.49
C ASP A 49 -18.44 -19.22 32.56
N ASP A 50 -18.69 -18.44 31.51
CA ASP A 50 -17.65 -18.02 30.56
C ASP A 50 -16.65 -17.07 31.24
N THR A 51 -15.47 -17.59 31.56
CA THR A 51 -14.37 -16.82 32.16
C THR A 51 -13.70 -15.89 31.16
N SER A 52 -13.85 -16.13 29.86
CA SER A 52 -13.25 -15.30 28.81
C SER A 52 -13.89 -13.92 28.71
N LEU A 53 -15.07 -13.72 29.30
CA LEU A 53 -15.86 -12.47 29.28
C LEU A 53 -15.81 -11.69 30.61
N LYS A 54 -15.08 -12.21 31.62
CA LYS A 54 -14.99 -11.68 33.00
C LYS A 54 -13.81 -10.72 33.22
N TYR A 55 -13.08 -10.31 32.17
CA TYR A 55 -11.94 -9.43 32.33
C TYR A 55 -12.37 -7.99 32.66
N PRO A 56 -11.60 -7.24 33.45
CA PRO A 56 -11.92 -5.85 33.74
C PRO A 56 -11.71 -4.96 32.51
N TYR A 57 -12.54 -3.93 32.36
CA TYR A 57 -12.39 -2.90 31.36
C TYR A 57 -11.08 -2.13 31.56
N ARG A 58 -10.29 -2.01 30.49
CA ARG A 58 -9.08 -1.18 30.45
C ARG A 58 -9.19 -0.15 29.36
N LYS A 59 -8.57 1.01 29.56
CA LYS A 59 -8.38 2.00 28.50
C LYS A 59 -7.40 1.46 27.47
N SER A 60 -7.60 1.82 26.21
CA SER A 60 -6.73 1.41 25.12
C SER A 60 -5.35 2.05 25.25
N THR A 61 -4.29 1.25 25.31
CA THR A 61 -2.89 1.70 25.27
C THR A 61 -2.61 2.49 24.00
N ILE A 62 -3.04 1.95 22.85
CA ILE A 62 -3.05 2.66 21.57
C ILE A 62 -4.49 3.06 21.24
N SER A 63 -4.75 4.37 21.16
CA SER A 63 -6.05 4.91 20.75
C SER A 63 -6.23 4.81 19.23
N ASN A 64 -7.48 4.92 18.76
CA ASN A 64 -7.79 4.94 17.32
C ASN A 64 -7.07 6.08 16.59
N GLU A 65 -6.96 7.26 17.23
CA GLU A 65 -6.30 8.44 16.68
C GLU A 65 -4.79 8.21 16.53
N VAL A 66 -4.14 7.68 17.57
CA VAL A 66 -2.72 7.36 17.54
C VAL A 66 -2.44 6.28 16.50
N LEU A 67 -3.27 5.24 16.41
CA LEU A 67 -3.16 4.21 15.38
C LEU A 67 -3.26 4.83 13.98
N MET A 68 -4.27 5.66 13.74
CA MET A 68 -4.48 6.25 12.41
C MET A 68 -3.35 7.19 12.02
N GLY A 69 -2.89 8.03 12.96
CA GLY A 69 -1.76 8.93 12.73
C GLY A 69 -0.46 8.18 12.46
N THR A 70 -0.12 7.19 13.29
CA THR A 70 1.15 6.44 13.17
C THR A 70 1.15 5.46 12.01
N SER A 71 0.04 4.75 11.75
CA SER A 71 -0.04 3.74 10.70
C SER A 71 -0.38 4.35 9.35
N LEU A 72 -1.54 5.01 9.22
CA LEU A 72 -1.98 5.58 7.94
C LEU A 72 -1.17 6.84 7.60
N GLY A 73 -1.11 7.79 8.54
CA GLY A 73 -0.34 9.03 8.35
C GLY A 73 1.16 8.77 8.17
N GLY A 74 1.73 7.88 8.98
CA GLY A 74 3.12 7.43 8.84
C GLY A 74 3.40 6.76 7.50
N ALA A 75 2.53 5.84 7.05
CA ALA A 75 2.68 5.18 5.75
C ALA A 75 2.64 6.17 4.57
N VAL A 76 1.66 7.08 4.54
CA VAL A 76 1.57 8.11 3.49
C VAL A 76 2.80 9.01 3.50
N SER A 77 3.26 9.44 4.69
CA SER A 77 4.46 10.27 4.83
C SER A 77 5.71 9.56 4.33
N MET A 78 5.87 8.27 4.64
CA MET A 78 6.98 7.45 4.15
C MET A 78 6.97 7.30 2.62
N MET A 79 5.79 7.11 2.01
CA MET A 79 5.66 7.03 0.55
C MET A 79 6.00 8.37 -0.12
N ILE A 80 5.49 9.49 0.41
CA ILE A 80 5.80 10.83 -0.11
C ILE A 80 7.31 11.11 -0.01
N LEU A 81 7.92 10.81 1.16
CA LEU A 81 9.36 10.98 1.36
C LEU A 81 10.16 10.11 0.40
N ALA A 82 9.80 8.83 0.23
CA ALA A 82 10.50 7.93 -0.68
C ALA A 82 10.45 8.44 -2.14
N GLU A 83 9.28 8.84 -2.63
CA GLU A 83 9.15 9.44 -3.96
C GLU A 83 9.93 10.75 -4.10
N PHE A 84 9.95 11.57 -3.06
CA PHE A 84 10.74 12.81 -3.05
C PHE A 84 12.25 12.53 -3.12
N LEU A 85 12.75 11.56 -2.35
CA LEU A 85 14.16 11.14 -2.41
C LEU A 85 14.52 10.57 -3.79
N ILE A 86 13.66 9.73 -4.37
CA ILE A 86 13.83 9.19 -5.73
C ILE A 86 13.83 10.33 -6.76
N TYR A 87 12.99 11.36 -6.58
CA TYR A 87 12.96 12.52 -7.45
C TYR A 87 14.25 13.34 -7.36
N LEU A 88 14.80 13.54 -6.17
CA LEU A 88 16.09 14.23 -5.99
C LEU A 88 17.24 13.49 -6.67
N ASP A 89 17.27 12.15 -6.56
CA ASP A 89 18.25 11.30 -7.23
C ASP A 89 18.10 11.36 -8.77
N LYS A 90 16.86 11.28 -9.28
CA LYS A 90 16.54 11.36 -10.72
C LYS A 90 16.63 12.75 -11.33
N ARG A 91 16.82 13.84 -10.56
CA ARG A 91 17.04 15.19 -11.12
C ARG A 91 18.27 15.23 -12.06
N SER A 92 19.13 14.21 -12.02
CA SER A 92 20.23 13.98 -12.97
C SER A 92 19.79 13.42 -14.36
N ARG A 93 18.59 12.84 -14.50
CA ARG A 93 18.13 12.11 -15.71
C ARG A 93 16.76 12.60 -16.23
N THR A 94 16.79 13.69 -17.01
CA THR A 94 15.93 14.11 -18.16
C THR A 94 14.47 13.64 -18.35
N THR A 95 13.74 13.12 -17.35
CA THR A 95 12.33 12.71 -17.54
C THR A 95 11.35 13.64 -16.84
N THR A 96 10.68 14.44 -17.66
CA THR A 96 9.69 15.47 -17.32
C THR A 96 8.28 14.89 -17.02
N SER A 97 8.16 13.93 -16.10
CA SER A 97 6.85 13.60 -15.54
C SER A 97 6.70 14.25 -14.17
N TRP A 98 5.60 14.99 -13.97
CA TRP A 98 5.34 15.74 -12.74
C TRP A 98 5.40 14.79 -11.52
N PRO A 99 6.29 15.02 -10.53
CA PRO A 99 6.46 14.11 -9.38
C PRO A 99 5.15 13.88 -8.61
N ILE A 100 4.29 14.89 -8.62
CA ILE A 100 2.97 14.88 -7.98
C ILE A 100 2.06 13.81 -8.58
N ALA A 101 2.05 13.59 -9.90
CA ALA A 101 1.17 12.59 -10.51
C ALA A 101 1.57 11.15 -10.13
N HIS A 102 2.87 10.90 -9.94
CA HIS A 102 3.38 9.61 -9.52
C HIS A 102 3.05 9.32 -8.05
N VAL A 103 3.28 10.32 -7.18
CA VAL A 103 2.90 10.25 -5.74
C VAL A 103 1.41 10.00 -5.59
N MET A 104 0.57 10.79 -6.28
CA MET A 104 -0.89 10.66 -6.22
C MET A 104 -1.38 9.26 -6.61
N LYS A 105 -0.72 8.63 -7.60
CA LYS A 105 -1.08 7.28 -8.05
C LYS A 105 -0.79 6.22 -6.99
N HIS A 106 0.39 6.24 -6.38
CA HIS A 106 0.78 5.26 -5.36
C HIS A 106 0.02 5.45 -4.06
N VAL A 107 -0.09 6.70 -3.60
CA VAL A 107 -0.87 7.04 -2.40
C VAL A 107 -2.35 6.73 -2.63
N GLY A 108 -2.91 7.07 -3.80
CA GLY A 108 -4.29 6.76 -4.15
C GLY A 108 -4.58 5.26 -4.12
N LEU A 109 -3.68 4.43 -4.67
CA LEU A 109 -3.82 2.98 -4.61
C LEU A 109 -3.76 2.44 -3.18
N PHE A 110 -2.84 2.96 -2.37
CA PHE A 110 -2.71 2.58 -0.96
C PHE A 110 -3.98 2.92 -0.17
N LEU A 111 -4.55 4.12 -0.36
CA LEU A 111 -5.79 4.54 0.29
C LEU A 111 -7.00 3.74 -0.19
N PHE A 112 -7.07 3.39 -1.47
CA PHE A 112 -8.11 2.52 -1.99
C PHE A 112 -8.05 1.13 -1.33
N GLY A 113 -6.87 0.52 -1.27
CA GLY A 113 -6.70 -0.76 -0.56
C GLY A 113 -7.01 -0.67 0.93
N PHE A 114 -6.70 0.47 1.57
CA PHE A 114 -7.07 0.73 2.95
C PHE A 114 -8.59 0.74 3.12
N THR A 115 -9.34 1.39 2.22
CA THR A 115 -10.81 1.37 2.27
C THR A 115 -11.40 -0.03 2.08
N ILE A 116 -10.81 -0.86 1.21
CA ILE A 116 -11.20 -2.27 1.08
C ILE A 116 -10.97 -3.03 2.40
N ASN A 117 -9.80 -2.85 3.02
CA ASN A 117 -9.47 -3.48 4.29
C ASN A 117 -10.49 -3.10 5.38
N GLN A 118 -10.83 -1.81 5.47
CA GLN A 118 -11.84 -1.32 6.42
C GLN A 118 -13.23 -1.90 6.15
N LEU A 119 -13.61 -2.06 4.88
CA LEU A 119 -14.89 -2.67 4.52
C LEU A 119 -14.99 -4.11 5.05
N PHE A 120 -13.96 -4.93 4.82
CA PHE A 120 -13.94 -6.31 5.34
C PHE A 120 -14.06 -6.34 6.87
N ILE A 121 -13.31 -5.49 7.57
CA ILE A 121 -13.36 -5.44 9.05
C ILE A 121 -14.74 -5.03 9.55
N LEU A 122 -15.33 -3.97 9.00
CA LEU A 122 -16.61 -3.44 9.48
C LEU A 122 -17.76 -4.42 9.20
N VAL A 123 -17.80 -5.02 8.00
CA VAL A 123 -18.80 -6.04 7.66
C VAL A 123 -18.68 -7.21 8.63
N LEU A 124 -17.49 -7.79 8.80
CA LEU A 124 -17.32 -8.96 9.68
C LEU A 124 -17.63 -8.63 11.14
N LYS A 125 -17.24 -7.46 11.64
CA LYS A 125 -17.56 -7.02 13.00
C LYS A 125 -19.06 -7.02 13.28
N GLN A 126 -19.85 -6.48 12.35
CA GLN A 126 -21.29 -6.41 12.53
C GLN A 126 -21.98 -7.75 12.34
N ARG A 127 -21.48 -8.59 11.42
CA ARG A 127 -22.05 -9.90 11.12
C ARG A 127 -21.72 -10.96 12.17
N VAL A 128 -20.59 -10.86 12.86
CA VAL A 128 -20.19 -11.86 13.85
C VAL A 128 -20.67 -11.50 15.26
N GLY A 129 -20.64 -10.21 15.64
CA GLY A 129 -21.17 -9.77 16.94
C GLY A 129 -20.49 -10.35 18.18
N ARG A 130 -19.27 -10.92 18.03
CA ARG A 130 -18.57 -11.58 19.13
C ARG A 130 -18.29 -10.61 20.28
N LEU A 131 -18.64 -11.04 21.49
CA LEU A 131 -18.43 -10.30 22.73
C LEU A 131 -16.94 -10.17 23.08
N ARG A 132 -16.54 -8.97 23.53
CA ARG A 132 -15.18 -8.67 23.97
C ARG A 132 -14.86 -9.31 25.33
N PRO A 133 -13.59 -9.53 25.67
CA PRO A 133 -13.21 -10.11 26.96
C PRO A 133 -13.71 -9.37 28.21
N HIS A 134 -13.99 -8.07 28.09
CA HIS A 134 -14.51 -7.22 29.18
C HIS A 134 -16.01 -6.98 29.13
N PHE A 135 -16.76 -7.83 28.41
CA PHE A 135 -18.19 -7.64 28.17
C PHE A 135 -18.99 -7.55 29.47
N PHE A 136 -18.75 -8.42 30.46
CA PHE A 136 -19.54 -8.40 31.70
C PHE A 136 -19.29 -7.16 32.56
N ASP A 137 -18.08 -6.62 32.54
CA ASP A 137 -17.75 -5.39 33.29
C ASP A 137 -18.45 -4.15 32.69
N VAL A 138 -18.63 -4.13 31.36
CA VAL A 138 -19.31 -3.02 30.66
C VAL A 138 -20.83 -3.19 30.66
N CYS A 139 -21.36 -4.34 30.23
CA CYS A 139 -22.81 -4.57 30.13
C CYS A 139 -23.47 -4.66 31.50
N LYS A 140 -22.81 -5.29 32.48
CA LYS A 140 -23.36 -5.59 33.81
C LYS A 140 -24.75 -6.25 33.70
N PRO A 141 -24.84 -7.49 33.18
CA PRO A 141 -26.11 -8.18 33.06
C PRO A 141 -26.69 -8.49 34.45
N ASP A 142 -28.02 -8.44 34.58
CA ASP A 142 -28.70 -8.81 35.83
C ASP A 142 -28.77 -10.34 35.98
N PHE A 143 -27.78 -10.92 36.66
CA PHE A 143 -27.72 -12.36 36.90
C PHE A 143 -28.86 -12.89 37.78
N ASN A 144 -29.62 -12.05 38.48
CA ASN A 144 -30.81 -12.51 39.23
C ASN A 144 -32.01 -12.73 38.29
N ALA A 145 -32.07 -11.98 37.19
CA ALA A 145 -33.11 -12.11 36.17
C ALA A 145 -32.81 -13.21 35.14
N ILE A 146 -31.57 -13.70 35.09
CA ILE A 146 -31.10 -14.69 34.12
C ILE A 146 -31.04 -16.07 34.77
N ASN A 147 -31.66 -17.08 34.15
CA ASN A 147 -31.56 -18.45 34.62
C ASN A 147 -30.32 -19.15 34.04
N CYS A 148 -29.19 -19.06 34.75
CA CYS A 148 -27.92 -19.69 34.35
C CYS A 148 -27.96 -21.23 34.24
N SER A 149 -29.00 -21.90 34.77
CA SER A 149 -29.18 -23.35 34.62
C SER A 149 -29.68 -23.75 33.22
N GLN A 150 -30.16 -22.80 32.42
CA GLN A 150 -30.64 -23.03 31.05
C GLN A 150 -29.49 -23.18 30.03
N GLY A 151 -28.24 -22.99 30.44
CA GLY A 151 -27.08 -23.07 29.56
C GLY A 151 -26.81 -21.76 28.82
N TYR A 152 -27.00 -21.75 27.49
CA TYR A 152 -26.68 -20.59 26.66
C TYR A 152 -27.79 -19.52 26.74
N ILE A 153 -27.43 -18.32 27.20
CA ILE A 153 -28.37 -17.22 27.46
C ILE A 153 -28.39 -16.27 26.27
N THR A 154 -29.54 -16.15 25.61
CA THR A 154 -29.77 -15.19 24.51
C THR A 154 -30.56 -13.96 24.94
N GLU A 155 -31.41 -14.10 25.96
CA GLU A 155 -32.26 -13.02 26.46
C GLU A 155 -31.67 -12.46 27.77
N TYR A 156 -31.21 -11.21 27.74
CA TYR A 156 -30.67 -10.52 28.89
C TYR A 156 -30.75 -9.00 28.70
N THR A 157 -30.68 -8.27 29.81
CA THR A 157 -30.65 -6.80 29.82
C THR A 157 -29.34 -6.33 30.43
N CYS A 158 -28.71 -5.34 29.79
CA CYS A 158 -27.53 -4.67 30.35
C CYS A 158 -27.98 -3.57 31.31
N MET A 159 -27.45 -3.54 32.54
CA MET A 159 -27.76 -2.48 33.50
C MET A 159 -27.05 -1.17 33.17
N ASN A 160 -25.97 -1.21 32.39
CA ASN A 160 -25.25 -0.01 31.98
C ASN A 160 -26.06 0.79 30.95
N LYS A 161 -26.34 2.06 31.26
CA LYS A 161 -27.12 2.99 30.43
C LYS A 161 -26.32 3.59 29.26
N PHE A 162 -25.00 3.39 29.21
CA PHE A 162 -24.15 3.89 28.13
C PHE A 162 -24.20 2.94 26.92
N GLU A 163 -25.28 3.02 26.15
CA GLU A 163 -25.56 2.16 24.98
C GLU A 163 -24.40 2.03 23.99
N ARG A 164 -23.64 3.11 23.78
CA ARG A 164 -22.48 3.10 22.88
C ARG A 164 -21.36 2.19 23.38
N GLU A 165 -21.08 2.19 24.68
CA GLU A 165 -20.04 1.34 25.28
C GLU A 165 -20.47 -0.12 25.25
N VAL A 166 -21.74 -0.39 25.55
CA VAL A 166 -22.34 -1.72 25.43
C VAL A 166 -22.26 -2.22 24.00
N THR A 167 -22.68 -1.41 23.02
CA THR A 167 -22.56 -1.75 21.60
C THR A 167 -21.11 -2.02 21.19
N GLU A 168 -20.17 -1.20 21.66
CA GLU A 168 -18.74 -1.40 21.36
C GLU A 168 -18.20 -2.71 21.95
N SER A 169 -18.68 -3.10 23.13
CA SER A 169 -18.32 -4.36 23.80
C SER A 169 -18.77 -5.62 23.02
N ARG A 170 -19.69 -5.47 22.05
CA ARG A 170 -20.14 -6.53 21.13
C ARG A 170 -19.33 -6.64 19.84
N LEU A 171 -18.35 -5.77 19.64
CA LEU A 171 -17.57 -5.66 18.39
C LEU A 171 -16.14 -6.19 18.57
N SER A 172 -15.98 -7.45 19.01
CA SER A 172 -14.66 -8.05 19.17
C SER A 172 -14.07 -8.53 17.85
N PHE A 173 -14.68 -9.54 17.21
CA PHE A 173 -14.07 -10.18 16.04
C PHE A 173 -14.42 -9.45 14.73
N PRO A 174 -13.47 -9.28 13.80
CA PRO A 174 -12.00 -9.35 13.95
C PRO A 174 -11.43 -8.05 14.52
N SER A 175 -10.15 -8.05 14.92
CA SER A 175 -9.48 -6.84 15.43
C SER A 175 -9.14 -5.85 14.32
N GLY A 176 -9.77 -4.66 14.36
CA GLY A 176 -9.47 -3.57 13.41
C GLY A 176 -8.09 -2.94 13.61
N HIS A 177 -7.59 -2.85 14.85
CA HIS A 177 -6.25 -2.31 15.13
C HIS A 177 -5.15 -3.16 14.51
N ALA A 178 -5.24 -4.48 14.76
CA ALA A 178 -4.30 -5.45 14.20
C ALA A 178 -4.32 -5.43 12.66
N SER A 179 -5.52 -5.37 12.06
CA SER A 179 -5.69 -5.32 10.61
C SER A 179 -5.12 -4.06 9.98
N ILE A 180 -5.44 -2.87 10.51
CA ILE A 180 -4.90 -1.59 10.01
C ILE A 180 -3.38 -1.58 10.09
N ALA A 181 -2.82 -1.93 11.26
CA ALA A 181 -1.38 -1.90 11.46
C ALA A 181 -0.65 -2.87 10.51
N MET A 182 -1.17 -4.09 10.35
CA MET A 182 -0.59 -5.10 9.46
C MET A 182 -0.75 -4.74 7.98
N TYR A 183 -1.90 -4.20 7.56
CA TYR A 183 -2.11 -3.71 6.21
C TYR A 183 -1.07 -2.65 5.84
N CYS A 184 -0.89 -1.63 6.70
CA CYS A 184 0.10 -0.58 6.47
C CYS A 184 1.53 -1.13 6.44
N ALA A 185 1.91 -1.98 7.40
CA ALA A 185 3.24 -2.55 7.47
C ALA A 185 3.59 -3.40 6.23
N VAL A 186 2.70 -4.30 5.82
CA VAL A 186 2.92 -5.17 4.66
C VAL A 186 2.94 -4.37 3.36
N TYR A 187 1.99 -3.44 3.18
CA TYR A 187 1.95 -2.61 1.97
C TYR A 187 3.21 -1.75 1.83
N ILE A 188 3.63 -1.08 2.91
CA ILE A 188 4.89 -0.31 2.91
C ILE A 188 6.10 -1.22 2.72
N GLY A 189 6.08 -2.44 3.27
CA GLY A 189 7.13 -3.41 3.03
C GLY A 189 7.29 -3.76 1.55
N TYR A 190 6.20 -4.01 0.83
CA TYR A 190 6.21 -4.21 -0.62
C TYR A 190 6.63 -2.95 -1.39
N TYR A 191 6.17 -1.78 -0.94
CA TYR A 191 6.56 -0.52 -1.54
C TYR A 191 8.09 -0.29 -1.42
N ILE A 192 8.68 -0.51 -0.24
CA ILE A 192 10.13 -0.45 -0.01
C ILE A 192 10.85 -1.46 -0.91
N GLN A 193 10.32 -2.68 -1.04
CA GLN A 193 10.93 -3.72 -1.86
C GLN A 193 11.16 -3.25 -3.29
N VAL A 194 10.11 -2.65 -3.86
CA VAL A 194 10.05 -2.22 -5.26
C VAL A 194 10.77 -0.89 -5.52
N HIS A 195 10.60 0.09 -4.62
CA HIS A 195 11.00 1.47 -4.89
C HIS A 195 12.35 1.86 -4.31
N MET A 196 12.81 1.20 -3.24
CA MET A 196 14.09 1.54 -2.62
C MET A 196 15.24 0.89 -3.40
N CYS A 197 16.15 1.66 -3.99
CA CYS A 197 17.36 1.13 -4.62
C CYS A 197 18.54 1.23 -3.63
N VAL A 198 18.84 0.15 -2.93
CA VAL A 198 19.98 0.08 -2.00
C VAL A 198 21.09 -0.74 -2.66
N THR A 199 22.20 -0.10 -3.03
CA THR A 199 23.35 -0.77 -3.67
C THR A 199 24.42 -1.18 -2.67
N TYR A 200 24.45 -0.61 -1.46
CA TYR A 200 25.49 -0.81 -0.46
C TYR A 200 25.16 -1.88 0.59
N SER A 201 23.90 -2.31 0.72
CA SER A 201 23.47 -3.29 1.72
C SER A 201 22.29 -4.11 1.23
N CYS A 202 22.47 -5.43 1.16
CA CYS A 202 21.41 -6.39 0.83
C CYS A 202 20.45 -6.64 2.01
N VAL A 203 20.88 -6.38 3.25
CA VAL A 203 20.10 -6.67 4.47
C VAL A 203 19.24 -5.50 4.95
N LEU A 204 19.48 -4.28 4.49
CA LEU A 204 18.75 -3.10 4.96
C LEU A 204 17.24 -3.19 4.70
N LYS A 205 16.85 -3.61 3.49
CA LYS A 205 15.43 -3.76 3.13
C LYS A 205 14.69 -4.78 4.01
N PRO A 206 15.16 -6.04 4.15
CA PRO A 206 14.46 -7.01 4.99
C PRO A 206 14.45 -6.61 6.46
N VAL A 207 15.46 -5.90 6.97
CA VAL A 207 15.46 -5.36 8.34
C VAL A 207 14.35 -4.32 8.50
N LEU A 208 14.25 -3.33 7.61
CA LEU A 208 13.20 -2.30 7.67
C LEU A 208 11.80 -2.92 7.57
N GLN A 209 11.61 -3.87 6.66
CA GLN A 209 10.35 -4.61 6.51
C GLN A 209 10.00 -5.39 7.78
N SER A 210 10.98 -6.07 8.38
CA SER A 210 10.78 -6.85 9.61
C SER A 210 10.41 -5.95 10.79
N VAL A 211 11.04 -4.78 10.91
CA VAL A 211 10.70 -3.79 11.94
C VAL A 211 9.26 -3.30 11.79
N LEU A 212 8.82 -2.98 10.56
CA LEU A 212 7.44 -2.55 10.31
C LEU A 212 6.42 -3.63 10.73
N VAL A 213 6.68 -4.89 10.37
CA VAL A 213 5.81 -6.02 10.75
C VAL A 213 5.84 -6.23 12.26
N LEU A 214 7.00 -6.15 12.91
CA LEU A 214 7.12 -6.26 14.36
C LEU A 214 6.31 -5.18 15.08
N LEU A 215 6.37 -3.92 14.62
CA LEU A 215 5.56 -2.84 15.19
C LEU A 215 4.06 -3.09 15.02
N ALA A 216 3.63 -3.66 13.88
CA ALA A 216 2.23 -4.07 13.68
C ALA A 216 1.80 -5.20 14.62
N VAL A 217 2.69 -6.18 14.84
CA VAL A 217 2.46 -7.26 15.82
C VAL A 217 2.34 -6.66 17.22
N LEU A 218 3.28 -5.83 17.67
CA LEU A 218 3.21 -5.20 18.99
C LEU A 218 1.93 -4.37 19.17
N ASN A 219 1.47 -3.67 18.13
CA ASN A 219 0.21 -2.95 18.16
C ASN A 219 -0.99 -3.86 18.47
N GLY A 220 -1.14 -4.97 17.74
CA GLY A 220 -2.23 -5.91 18.01
C GLY A 220 -2.09 -6.65 19.34
N MET A 221 -0.86 -6.91 19.83
CA MET A 221 -0.64 -7.46 21.17
C MET A 221 -1.21 -6.56 22.27
N THR A 222 -1.14 -5.23 22.10
CA THR A 222 -1.76 -4.30 23.06
C THR A 222 -3.27 -4.55 23.22
N ARG A 223 -3.95 -5.04 22.17
CA ARG A 223 -5.39 -5.32 22.24
C ARG A 223 -5.73 -6.51 23.13
N ILE A 224 -4.80 -7.45 23.26
CA ILE A 224 -4.93 -8.59 24.16
C ILE A 224 -4.69 -8.11 25.59
N THR A 225 -3.62 -7.36 25.83
CA THR A 225 -3.28 -6.84 27.17
C THR A 225 -4.27 -5.81 27.71
N ASP A 226 -4.93 -5.07 26.82
CA ASP A 226 -6.02 -4.12 27.14
C ASP A 226 -7.40 -4.80 27.23
N HIS A 227 -7.46 -6.12 27.09
CA HIS A 227 -8.68 -6.94 27.09
C HIS A 227 -9.70 -6.51 26.02
N LYS A 228 -9.27 -5.85 24.94
CA LYS A 228 -10.16 -5.38 23.87
C LYS A 228 -10.55 -6.47 22.89
N HIS A 229 -9.70 -7.49 22.75
CA HIS A 229 -9.88 -8.56 21.78
C HIS A 229 -9.34 -9.89 22.30
N HIS A 230 -9.97 -10.99 21.88
CA HIS A 230 -9.41 -12.33 22.06
C HIS A 230 -8.19 -12.51 21.13
N PRO A 231 -7.20 -13.35 21.48
CA PRO A 231 -6.04 -13.60 20.61
C PRO A 231 -6.41 -14.02 19.18
N THR A 232 -7.46 -14.84 19.03
CA THR A 232 -7.99 -15.26 17.72
C THR A 232 -8.48 -14.10 16.87
N ASP A 233 -9.06 -13.07 17.50
CA ASP A 233 -9.58 -11.89 16.81
C ASP A 233 -8.43 -11.04 16.25
N VAL A 234 -7.30 -10.99 16.99
CA VAL A 234 -6.06 -10.29 16.60
C VAL A 234 -5.38 -11.03 15.45
N ILE A 235 -5.25 -12.35 15.52
CA ILE A 235 -4.70 -13.18 14.44
C ILE A 235 -5.51 -13.01 13.15
N ALA A 236 -6.85 -13.08 13.24
CA ALA A 236 -7.72 -12.84 12.08
C ALA A 236 -7.54 -11.42 11.51
N GLY A 237 -7.40 -10.42 12.39
CA GLY A 237 -7.08 -9.05 11.99
C GLY A 237 -5.79 -8.96 11.18
N TYR A 238 -4.69 -9.54 11.67
CA TYR A 238 -3.42 -9.58 10.93
C TYR A 238 -3.57 -10.25 9.57
N PHE A 239 -4.25 -11.39 9.51
CA PHE A 239 -4.46 -12.12 8.27
C PHE A 239 -5.23 -11.28 7.24
N ILE A 240 -6.34 -10.64 7.63
CA ILE A 240 -7.13 -9.78 6.75
C ILE A 240 -6.28 -8.60 6.23
N GLY A 241 -5.51 -7.96 7.12
CA GLY A 241 -4.62 -6.85 6.76
C GLY A 241 -3.55 -7.26 5.74
N ALA A 242 -2.82 -8.34 6.02
CA ALA A 242 -1.77 -8.85 5.14
C ALA A 242 -2.32 -9.33 3.79
N ALA A 243 -3.44 -10.07 3.80
CA ALA A 243 -4.09 -10.56 2.58
C ALA A 243 -4.55 -9.40 1.69
N THR A 244 -5.19 -8.38 2.28
CA THR A 244 -5.66 -7.21 1.53
C THR A 244 -4.50 -6.42 0.93
N ALA A 245 -3.43 -6.17 1.70
CA ALA A 245 -2.23 -5.49 1.21
C ALA A 245 -1.60 -6.25 0.03
N SER A 246 -1.46 -7.57 0.17
CA SER A 246 -0.89 -8.44 -0.88
C SER A 246 -1.74 -8.46 -2.14
N PHE A 247 -3.07 -8.54 -2.00
CA PHE A 247 -4.00 -8.53 -3.12
C PHE A 247 -3.94 -7.21 -3.90
N VAL A 248 -4.03 -6.07 -3.21
CA VAL A 248 -4.04 -4.74 -3.84
C VAL A 248 -2.70 -4.43 -4.51
N PHE A 249 -1.59 -4.68 -3.79
CA PHE A 249 -0.25 -4.44 -4.33
C PHE A 249 0.07 -5.40 -5.50
N GLY A 250 -0.29 -6.69 -5.39
CA GLY A 250 -0.03 -7.69 -6.42
C GLY A 250 -0.83 -7.45 -7.71
N THR A 251 -2.11 -7.11 -7.60
CA THR A 251 -3.00 -6.96 -8.77
C THR A 251 -2.82 -5.62 -9.49
N VAL A 252 -2.59 -4.54 -8.74
CA VAL A 252 -2.54 -3.18 -9.29
C VAL A 252 -1.11 -2.62 -9.26
N GLY A 253 -0.37 -2.81 -8.16
CA GLY A 253 0.99 -2.29 -8.00
C GLY A 253 1.98 -2.84 -9.04
N VAL A 254 1.96 -4.16 -9.29
CA VAL A 254 2.83 -4.80 -10.28
C VAL A 254 2.54 -4.34 -11.72
N LYS A 255 1.27 -4.10 -12.06
CA LYS A 255 0.88 -3.58 -13.40
C LYS A 255 1.36 -2.15 -13.60
N ILE A 256 1.24 -1.31 -12.57
CA ILE A 256 1.76 0.06 -12.61
C ILE A 256 3.26 0.07 -12.83
N GLN A 257 4.00 -0.84 -12.19
CA GLN A 257 5.44 -0.96 -12.34
C GLN A 257 5.83 -1.38 -13.75
N LYS A 258 5.24 -2.45 -14.29
CA LYS A 258 5.55 -2.95 -15.65
C LYS A 258 5.32 -1.87 -16.71
N THR A 259 4.21 -1.13 -16.63
CA THR A 259 3.94 -0.04 -17.59
C THR A 259 4.97 1.09 -17.48
N SER A 260 5.42 1.43 -16.27
CA SER A 260 6.44 2.46 -16.07
C SER A 260 7.82 2.03 -16.59
N THR A 261 8.19 0.75 -16.47
CA THR A 261 9.47 0.21 -17.00
C THR A 261 9.46 0.13 -18.52
N VAL A 262 8.39 -0.38 -19.12
CA VAL A 262 8.22 -0.45 -20.58
C VAL A 262 8.29 0.95 -21.21
N THR A 263 7.63 1.94 -20.59
CA THR A 263 7.65 3.33 -21.06
C THR A 263 9.05 3.96 -20.94
N SER A 264 9.84 3.62 -19.91
CA SER A 264 11.21 4.13 -19.81
C SER A 264 12.12 3.53 -20.86
N ASP A 265 12.01 2.22 -21.12
CA ASP A 265 12.88 1.51 -22.06
C ASP A 265 12.63 1.96 -23.51
N GLN A 266 11.36 2.20 -23.88
CA GLN A 266 11.02 2.79 -25.18
C GLN A 266 11.62 4.19 -25.37
N LYS A 267 11.52 5.06 -24.36
CA LYS A 267 12.10 6.42 -24.42
C LYS A 267 13.61 6.41 -24.57
N VAL A 268 14.29 5.48 -23.91
CA VAL A 268 15.75 5.30 -24.03
C VAL A 268 16.11 4.85 -25.45
N SER A 269 15.37 3.89 -26.02
CA SER A 269 15.60 3.40 -27.38
C SER A 269 15.37 4.49 -28.45
N GLU A 270 14.30 5.29 -28.33
CA GLU A 270 14.04 6.42 -29.23
C GLU A 270 15.14 7.50 -29.15
N THR A 271 15.61 7.81 -27.94
CA THR A 271 16.69 8.79 -27.75
C THR A 271 18.02 8.31 -28.35
N TYR A 272 18.32 7.03 -28.19
CA TYR A 272 19.50 6.41 -28.81
C TYR A 272 19.44 6.48 -30.34
N ASN A 273 18.31 6.13 -30.94
CA ASN A 273 18.12 6.17 -32.38
C ASN A 273 18.22 7.60 -32.94
N ALA A 274 17.64 8.59 -32.25
CA ALA A 274 17.74 10.00 -32.64
C ALA A 274 19.19 10.54 -32.57
N THR A 275 19.95 10.10 -31.56
CA THR A 275 21.38 10.46 -31.43
C THR A 275 22.19 9.85 -32.56
N LEU A 276 21.93 8.57 -32.89
CA LEU A 276 22.60 7.86 -33.96
C LEU A 276 22.36 8.52 -35.34
N GLU A 277 21.12 8.94 -35.62
CA GLU A 277 20.81 9.66 -36.86
C GLU A 277 21.51 11.02 -36.93
N THR A 278 21.56 11.76 -35.82
CA THR A 278 22.25 13.06 -35.75
C THR A 278 23.75 12.89 -36.02
N THR A 279 24.38 11.89 -35.41
CA THR A 279 25.80 11.55 -35.66
C THR A 279 26.01 11.13 -37.12
N ARG A 280 25.11 10.33 -37.70
CA ARG A 280 25.17 9.89 -39.10
C ARG A 280 25.04 11.05 -40.09
N MET A 281 24.15 12.02 -39.82
CA MET A 281 24.01 13.23 -40.63
C MET A 281 25.25 14.13 -40.54
N SER A 282 25.82 14.29 -39.34
CA SER A 282 27.05 15.08 -39.14
C SER A 282 28.25 14.44 -39.85
N LEU A 283 28.39 13.11 -39.79
CA LEU A 283 29.41 12.38 -40.55
C LEU A 283 29.20 12.54 -42.06
N LYS A 284 27.99 12.35 -42.58
CA LYS A 284 27.69 12.58 -44.01
C LYS A 284 28.04 14.00 -44.46
N LYS A 285 27.76 15.02 -43.64
CA LYS A 285 28.11 16.41 -43.93
C LYS A 285 29.63 16.65 -43.91
N LYS A 286 30.35 15.97 -43.00
CA LYS A 286 31.81 16.00 -42.93
C LYS A 286 32.46 15.32 -44.15
N TYR A 287 31.91 14.20 -44.63
CA TYR A 287 32.39 13.55 -45.87
C TYR A 287 32.02 14.34 -47.14
N LEU A 288 30.89 15.06 -47.17
CA LEU A 288 30.56 15.97 -48.28
C LEU A 288 31.50 17.19 -48.36
N TYR A 289 32.06 17.65 -47.23
CA TYR A 289 33.03 18.75 -47.19
C TYR A 289 34.47 18.32 -47.50
N VAL A 290 34.75 17.02 -47.59
CA VAL A 290 36.09 16.46 -47.88
C VAL A 290 36.23 16.03 -49.35
N GLY A 291 35.20 16.23 -50.18
CA GLY A 291 35.21 15.89 -51.60
C GLY A 291 35.54 17.06 -52.53
N GLU A 292 36.64 17.78 -52.32
CA GLU A 292 37.24 18.65 -53.36
C GLU A 292 38.65 19.14 -52.97
N VAL A 293 39.64 18.25 -52.88
CA VAL A 293 41.06 18.64 -53.08
C VAL A 293 41.79 17.50 -53.77
N SER A 294 42.09 17.72 -55.05
CA SER A 294 43.09 16.98 -55.83
C SER A 294 44.49 17.46 -55.47
N CYS A 295 45.45 16.55 -55.29
CA CYS A 295 46.81 16.70 -55.83
C CYS A 295 47.63 15.41 -55.64
N ASP A 296 48.28 15.01 -56.73
CA ASP A 296 49.28 13.96 -56.87
C ASP A 296 50.47 14.10 -55.92
N THR A 297 50.95 12.97 -55.38
CA THR A 297 52.36 12.53 -55.55
C THR A 297 52.55 11.06 -55.14
N SER A 298 53.27 10.35 -56.00
CA SER A 298 53.63 8.93 -56.01
C SER A 298 54.74 8.52 -55.01
N ILE A 299 54.77 7.22 -54.64
CA ILE A 299 55.92 6.26 -54.50
C ILE A 299 55.62 5.20 -53.40
N SER A 300 55.10 4.02 -53.79
CA SER A 300 55.71 2.66 -53.91
C SER A 300 55.46 1.70 -52.72
N VAL A 301 54.58 0.69 -52.86
CA VAL A 301 54.82 -0.77 -53.15
C VAL A 301 55.63 -1.48 -52.05
N LEU A 302 55.13 -2.46 -51.27
CA LEU A 302 54.82 -3.90 -51.55
C LEU A 302 53.82 -4.42 -50.46
N GLU A 303 52.66 -5.04 -50.77
CA GLU A 303 52.41 -6.50 -50.95
C GLU A 303 53.20 -7.41 -49.97
N GLU A 304 52.66 -8.41 -49.25
CA GLU A 304 51.50 -9.30 -49.41
C GLU A 304 51.35 -10.12 -48.09
N GLY A 305 50.19 -10.70 -47.75
CA GLY A 305 50.13 -11.66 -46.62
C GLY A 305 48.77 -12.04 -46.01
N ASN A 306 47.86 -12.55 -46.85
CA ASN A 306 46.80 -13.56 -46.63
C ASN A 306 46.49 -14.18 -45.23
N GLY A 307 45.19 -14.43 -44.97
CA GLY A 307 44.68 -15.50 -44.06
C GLY A 307 44.03 -15.00 -42.75
N LYS A 308 42.70 -14.83 -42.67
CA LYS A 308 41.67 -15.81 -42.23
C LYS A 308 41.86 -16.48 -40.86
N ASP A 309 40.84 -16.23 -40.02
CA ASP A 309 40.16 -17.13 -39.07
C ASP A 309 40.79 -17.51 -37.70
N THR A 310 40.05 -17.07 -36.66
CA THR A 310 39.64 -17.79 -35.42
C THR A 310 40.65 -18.40 -34.44
N ALA A 311 40.57 -17.98 -33.16
CA ALA A 311 40.40 -18.77 -31.91
C ALA A 311 40.77 -17.86 -30.70
N MET A 312 39.86 -17.52 -29.79
CA MET A 312 39.46 -18.27 -28.58
C MET A 312 40.55 -18.30 -27.49
N GLU A 313 40.35 -17.54 -26.39
CA GLU A 313 40.35 -18.05 -25.01
C GLU A 313 40.10 -16.90 -24.02
N PHE A 314 38.97 -17.01 -23.30
CA PHE A 314 38.74 -16.34 -22.02
C PHE A 314 39.20 -17.31 -20.94
N VAL A 315 40.08 -16.83 -20.04
CA VAL A 315 40.19 -17.30 -18.66
C VAL A 315 39.35 -16.38 -17.80
#